data_AF-A0A920MUJ8-F1
#
_entry.id   AF-A0A920MUJ8-F1
#
_cell.length_a   1.000
_cell.length_b   1.000
_cell.length_c   1.000
_cell.angle_alpha   90.00
_cell.angle_beta   90.00
_cell.angle_gamma   90.00
#
_symmetry.space_group_name_H-M   'P 1'
#
loop_
_entity.id
_entity.type
_entity.pdbx_description
1 polymer ?
#
loop_
_entity_poly.entity_id
_entity_poly.type
_entity_poly.pdbx_seq_one_letter_code
_entity_poly.pdbx_strand_id
1 'polypeptide(L)' 'MLKAHRAIESLTLDREVAHLKDELMPKYASLIYNGFWWSPEREMLQVAIDHTQQQVNGEVRVKLFKGN' A
#
# COMPACT_ATOMS: atom_id res chain seq x y z
N MET A 1 -5.56 3.53 -10.23
CA MET A 1 -5.63 2.79 -8.94
C MET A 1 -4.68 3.38 -7.90
N LEU A 2 -3.35 3.37 -8.09
CA LEU A 2 -2.39 3.79 -7.05
C LEU A 2 -2.61 5.21 -6.49
N LYS A 3 -2.88 6.21 -7.35
CA LYS A 3 -3.15 7.59 -6.90
C LYS A 3 -4.40 7.70 -6.02
N ALA A 4 -5.47 6.99 -6.38
CA ALA A 4 -6.71 7.00 -5.60
C ALA A 4 -6.52 6.30 -4.25
N HIS A 5 -5.79 5.18 -4.24
CA HIS A 5 -5.49 4.43 -3.02
C HIS A 5 -4.64 5.27 -2.06
N ARG A 6 -3.55 5.89 -2.52
CA ARG A 6 -2.76 6.81 -1.68
C ARG A 6 -3.57 7.99 -1.15
N ALA A 7 -4.54 8.48 -1.92
CA ALA A 7 -5.40 9.58 -1.48
C ALA A 7 -6.30 9.17 -0.30
N ILE A 8 -6.91 7.98 -0.33
CA ILE A 8 -7.72 7.52 0.80
C ILE A 8 -6.86 7.20 2.03
N GLU A 9 -5.67 6.63 1.82
CA GLU A 9 -4.72 6.35 2.90
C GLU A 9 -4.27 7.64 3.59
N SER A 10 -4.05 8.72 2.85
CA SER A 10 -3.66 10.00 3.44
C SER A 10 -4.70 10.59 4.41
N LEU A 11 -5.95 10.15 4.35
CA LEU A 11 -7.04 10.58 5.23
C LEU A 11 -7.34 9.59 6.35
N THR A 12 -6.98 8.32 6.18
CA THR A 12 -7.42 7.21 7.04
C THR A 12 -6.30 6.54 7.82
N LEU A 13 -5.05 6.61 7.34
CA LEU A 13 -3.89 6.11 8.06
C LEU A 13 -3.33 7.16 9.02
N ASP A 14 -2.85 6.67 10.15
CA ASP A 14 -1.93 7.42 10.99
C ASP A 14 -0.59 7.69 10.25
N ARG A 15 0.02 8.83 10.54
CA ARG A 15 1.23 9.30 9.86
C ARG A 15 2.40 8.32 10.01
N GLU A 16 2.62 7.78 11.19
CA GLU A 16 3.76 6.88 11.44
C GLU A 16 3.55 5.53 10.75
N VAL A 17 2.30 5.07 10.71
CA VAL A 17 1.93 3.85 9.97
C VAL A 17 2.12 4.04 8.47
N ALA A 18 1.76 5.21 7.93
CA ALA A 18 1.97 5.53 6.52
C ALA A 18 3.45 5.58 6.15
N HIS A 19 4.29 6.21 6.99
CA HIS A 19 5.74 6.24 6.80
C HIS A 19 6.36 4.83 6.85
N LEU A 20 5.99 4.03 7.85
CA LEU A 20 6.48 2.66 7.98
C LEU A 20 6.09 1.79 6.76
N LYS A 21 4.85 1.93 6.28
CA LYS A 21 4.41 1.25 5.05
C LYS A 21 5.28 1.63 3.85
N ASP A 22 5.52 2.93 3.65
CA ASP A 22 6.33 3.42 2.53
C ASP A 22 7.78 2.93 2.57
N GLU A 23 8.37 2.78 3.76
CA GLU A 23 9.71 2.19 3.94
C GLU A 23 9.76 0.70 3.59
N LEU A 24 8.69 -0.05 3.87
CA LEU A 24 8.60 -1.49 3.59
C LEU A 24 8.27 -1.80 2.12
N MET A 25 7.60 -0.88 1.42
CA MET A 25 7.14 -1.05 0.04
C MET A 25 8.26 -1.45 -0.96
N PRO A 26 9.45 -0.84 -0.97
CA PRO A 26 10.55 -1.25 -1.86
C PRO A 26 10.99 -2.69 -1.65
N LYS A 27 11.04 -3.15 -0.39
CA LYS A 27 11.42 -4.53 -0.06
C LYS A 27 10.35 -5.53 -0.50
N TYR A 28 9.08 -5.21 -0.27
CA TYR A 28 7.96 -6.00 -0.75
C TYR A 28 7.95 -6.11 -2.28
N ALA A 29 8.20 -5.01 -3.00
CA ALA A 29 8.33 -5.00 -4.46
C ALA A 29 9.50 -5.87 -4.95
N SER A 30 10.63 -5.85 -4.24
CA SER A 30 11.82 -6.65 -4.58
C SER A 30 11.56 -8.15 -4.41
N LEU A 31 10.85 -8.55 -3.35
CA LEU A 31 10.45 -9.95 -3.14
C LEU A 31 9.55 -10.45 -4.27
N ILE A 32 8.58 -9.65 -4.70
CA ILE A 32 7.72 -9.99 -5.85
C ILE A 32 8.56 -10.11 -7.13
N TYR A 33 9.41 -9.13 -7.40
CA TYR A 33 10.24 -9.11 -8.61
C TYR A 33 11.16 -10.34 -8.72
N ASN A 34 11.74 -10.75 -7.59
CA ASN A 34 12.64 -11.90 -7.52
C ASN A 34 11.90 -13.26 -7.47
N GLY A 35 10.56 -13.27 -7.49
CA GLY A 35 9.76 -14.51 -7.52
C GLY A 35 9.49 -15.13 -6.14
N PHE A 36 9.77 -14.43 -5.04
CA PHE A 36 9.52 -14.88 -3.66
C PHE A 36 8.05 -14.72 -3.26
N TRP A 37 7.12 -15.12 -4.12
CA TRP A 37 5.69 -14.94 -3.87
C TRP A 37 5.18 -15.77 -2.68
N TRP A 38 5.67 -17.00 -2.53
CA TRP A 38 5.30 -17.92 -1.44
C TRP A 38 6.35 -17.97 -0.32
N SER A 39 7.18 -16.94 -0.20
CA SER A 39 8.21 -16.90 0.83
C SER A 39 7.63 -16.40 2.16
N PRO A 40 8.13 -16.91 3.30
CA PRO A 40 7.65 -16.49 4.62
C PRO A 40 7.92 -15.00 4.88
N GLU A 41 8.99 -14.44 4.30
CA GLU A 41 9.29 -13.00 4.42
C GLU A 41 8.22 -12.14 3.74
N ARG A 42 7.71 -12.60 2.60
CA ARG A 42 6.64 -11.90 1.89
C ARG A 42 5.32 -12.03 2.65
N GLU A 43 4.98 -13.21 3.16
CA GLU A 43 3.76 -13.42 3.97
C GLU A 43 3.75 -12.54 5.22
N MET A 44 4.88 -12.42 5.92
CA MET A 44 5.02 -11.53 7.07
C MET A 44 4.75 -10.07 6.71
N LEU A 45 5.31 -9.59 5.59
CA LEU A 45 5.06 -8.23 5.11
C LEU A 45 3.61 -8.05 4.65
N GLN A 46 3.00 -9.07 4.06
CA GLN A 46 1.60 -9.05 3.66
C GLN A 46 0.67 -8.84 4.86
N VAL A 47 0.89 -9.58 5.96
CA VAL A 47 0.09 -9.43 7.19
C VAL A 47 0.19 -8.01 7.74
N ALA A 48 1.39 -7.43 7.75
CA ALA A 48 1.58 -6.04 8.19
C ALA A 48 0.83 -5.06 7.28
N ILE A 49 0.92 -5.21 5.96
CA ILE A 49 0.20 -4.38 4.99
C ILE A 49 -1.31 -4.54 5.18
N ASP A 50 -1.83 -5.75 5.27
CA ASP A 50 -3.26 -6.03 5.44
C ASP A 50 -3.83 -5.39 6.71
N HIS A 51 -3.03 -5.36 7.79
CA HIS A 51 -3.43 -4.69 9.02
C HIS A 51 -3.62 -3.18 8.82
N THR A 52 -2.74 -2.53 8.04
CA THR A 52 -2.89 -1.09 7.73
C THR A 52 -4.16 -0.78 6.93
N GLN A 53 -4.67 -1.75 6.17
CA GLN A 53 -5.81 -1.55 5.27
C GLN A 53 -7.18 -1.67 5.94
N GLN A 54 -7.25 -2.15 7.18
CA GLN A 54 -8.53 -2.47 7.85
C GLN A 54 -9.47 -1.26 7.97
N GLN A 55 -8.92 -0.05 8.11
CA GLN A 55 -9.67 1.19 8.28
C GLN A 55 -9.70 2.07 7.02
N VAL A 56 -9.14 1.61 5.89
CA VAL A 56 -9.05 2.36 4.64
C VAL A 56 -10.36 2.21 3.85
N ASN A 57 -11.44 2.79 4.40
CA ASN A 57 -12.78 2.69 3.85
C ASN A 57 -13.30 4.08 3.44
N GLY A 58 -13.89 4.19 2.25
CA GLY A 58 -14.40 5.47 1.73
C GLY A 58 -14.40 5.55 0.21
N GLU A 59 -14.83 6.71 -0.32
CA GLU A 59 -14.92 6.97 -1.76
C GLU A 59 -13.93 8.06 -2.18
N VAL A 60 -13.20 7.81 -3.27
CA VAL A 60 -12.28 8.79 -3.87
C VAL A 60 -12.75 9.16 -5.26
N ARG A 61 -13.01 10.44 -5.49
CA ARG A 61 -13.33 10.98 -6.82
C ARG A 61 -12.05 11.41 -7.53
N VAL A 62 -11.77 10.81 -8.69
CA VAL A 62 -10.63 11.18 -9.54
C VAL A 62 -11.14 11.77 -10.84
N LYS A 63 -10.59 12.91 -11.26
CA LYS A 63 -10.85 13.50 -12.58
C LYS A 63 -9.70 13.14 -13.51
N LEU A 64 -10.00 12.39 -14.56
CA LEU A 64 -9.00 12.00 -15.55
C LEU A 64 -8.98 12.95 -16.73
N PHE A 65 -7.79 13.41 -17.14
CA PHE A 65 -7.61 14.27 -18.30
C PHE A 65 -6.21 14.18 -18.89
N LYS A 66 -6.12 13.78 -20.18
CA LYS A 66 -4.88 13.75 -20.98
C LYS A 66 -3.68 13.13 -20.23
N GLY A 67 -3.85 11.91 -19.73
CA GLY A 67 -2.78 11.18 -19.00
C GLY A 67 -2.69 11.48 -17.51
N ASN A 68 -3.59 12.30 -16.96
CA ASN A 68 -3.77 12.51 -15.52
C ASN A 68 -4.99 11.78 -14.99
#